data_AF-A0A7S4AZ37-F1
#
_entry.id   AF-A0A7S4AZ37-F1
#
_cell.length_a   1.000
_cell.length_b   1.000
_cell.length_c   1.000
_cell.angle_alpha   90.00
_cell.angle_beta   90.00
_cell.angle_gamma   90.00
#
_symmetry.space_group_name_H-M   'P 1'
#
loop_
_entity.id
_entity.type
_entity.pdbx_description
1 polymer ?
#
loop_
_entity_poly.entity_id
_entity_poly.type
_entity_poly.pdbx_seq_one_letter_code
_entity_poly.pdbx_strand_id
1 'polypeptide(L)'
;MLKGFTGSAAFAILGYGTCSSVLLILNKLAVHLLPAPMFVLLAQVTCSWVAVKVCGLLGFIEVDELEWAKLRGFVFVSIAFLASIFANIKTLQYANVETFIVFRSSTPIVIGVADWLFLNRELPNLRSALSICALAGGSILYVLTDAAFVVRGYVWVCVWFVIFCFDQLYIKHAVDSVKVRSNWGRVFFTNLWASAFLAVSTLATEPQLLLDIDWSMPTVLALAVSCVVGVAMSYFAFLCRAAVSATSFTVIGNVCKIITVLINISIWDKHASPLGICFLLVCLLAAGAYQQAPLRDSDRSLQKADDAASLLKPEGESDLSEPESGTKNQQG
;
A
#
# COMPACT_ATOMS: atom_id res chain seq x y z
N MET A 1 -7.46 1.99 17.28
CA MET A 1 -6.81 1.25 16.19
C MET A 1 -6.00 0.03 16.65
N LEU A 2 -5.11 0.10 17.66
CA LEU A 2 -4.29 -1.07 18.07
C LEU A 2 -4.96 -2.09 19.01
N LYS A 3 -6.06 -1.73 19.68
CA LYS A 3 -6.82 -2.65 20.56
C LYS A 3 -7.53 -3.71 19.70
N GLY A 4 -6.85 -4.83 19.44
CA GLY A 4 -7.38 -5.96 18.65
C GLY A 4 -6.39 -6.56 17.64
N PHE A 5 -5.21 -5.96 17.47
CA PHE A 5 -4.15 -6.48 16.62
C PHE A 5 -3.09 -7.21 17.46
N THR A 6 -2.54 -8.30 16.93
CA THR A 6 -1.36 -8.97 17.52
C THR A 6 -0.17 -8.01 17.53
N GLY A 7 0.84 -8.24 18.37
CA GLY A 7 2.03 -7.39 18.45
C GLY A 7 2.73 -7.19 17.09
N SER A 8 2.71 -8.22 16.25
CA SER A 8 3.23 -8.18 14.87
C SER A 8 2.44 -7.23 13.96
N ALA A 9 1.10 -7.25 14.04
CA ALA A 9 0.27 -6.35 13.26
C ALA A 9 0.41 -4.88 13.69
N ALA A 10 0.55 -4.62 14.99
CA ALA A 10 0.83 -3.27 15.50
C ALA A 10 2.15 -2.70 14.95
N PHE A 11 3.20 -3.52 14.94
CA PHE A 11 4.51 -3.16 14.36
C PHE A 11 4.39 -2.84 12.87
N ALA A 12 3.67 -3.66 12.10
CA ALA A 12 3.45 -3.43 10.68
C ALA A 12 2.72 -2.11 10.38
N ILE A 13 1.66 -1.81 11.16
CA ILE A 13 0.87 -0.58 11.00
C ILE A 13 1.70 0.65 11.34
N LEU A 14 2.43 0.63 12.45
CA LEU A 14 3.28 1.75 12.88
C LEU A 14 4.45 1.96 11.91
N GLY A 15 5.11 0.88 11.48
CA GLY A 15 6.18 0.94 10.48
C GLY A 15 5.71 1.52 9.16
N TYR A 16 4.54 1.07 8.66
CA TYR A 16 3.93 1.61 7.45
C TYR A 16 3.59 3.10 7.59
N GLY A 17 2.96 3.50 8.70
CA GLY A 17 2.59 4.90 8.94
C GLY A 17 3.79 5.84 9.01
N THR A 18 4.85 5.43 9.71
CA THR A 18 6.10 6.18 9.84
C THR A 18 6.81 6.29 8.48
N CYS A 19 7.01 5.16 7.78
CA CYS A 19 7.66 5.16 6.47
C CYS A 19 6.88 5.99 5.45
N SER A 20 5.55 5.88 5.42
CA SER A 20 4.69 6.66 4.52
C SER A 20 4.83 8.16 4.75
N SER A 21 4.93 8.58 6.01
CA SER A 21 5.03 10.00 6.37
C SER A 21 6.40 10.57 6.03
N VAL A 22 7.47 9.85 6.37
CA VAL A 22 8.86 10.23 6.06
C VAL A 22 9.10 10.25 4.55
N LEU A 23 8.64 9.22 3.84
CA LEU A 23 8.82 9.13 2.38
C LEU A 23 8.13 10.27 1.65
N LEU A 24 7.01 10.78 2.14
CA LEU A 24 6.35 11.94 1.53
C LEU A 24 7.22 13.20 1.58
N ILE A 25 7.89 13.45 2.71
CA ILE A 25 8.80 14.59 2.89
C ILE A 25 10.02 14.40 1.98
N LEU A 26 10.62 13.21 1.99
CA LEU A 26 11.77 12.89 1.15
C LEU A 26 11.44 12.95 -0.35
N ASN A 27 10.24 12.52 -0.76
CA ASN A 27 9.80 12.63 -2.14
C ASN A 27 9.65 14.09 -2.57
N LYS A 28 9.15 14.97 -1.69
CA LYS A 28 9.12 16.42 -1.99
C LYS A 28 10.52 16.99 -2.16
N LEU A 29 11.45 16.64 -1.26
CA LEU A 29 12.84 17.07 -1.34
C LEU A 29 13.54 16.53 -2.60
N ALA A 30 13.38 15.24 -2.87
CA ALA A 30 13.96 14.57 -4.03
C ALA A 30 13.43 15.18 -5.32
N VAL A 31 12.12 15.42 -5.45
CA VAL A 31 11.54 16.04 -6.65
C VAL A 31 11.94 17.51 -6.81
N HIS A 32 12.22 18.22 -5.71
CA HIS A 32 12.71 19.59 -5.76
C HIS A 32 14.15 19.68 -6.30
N LEU A 33 15.02 18.76 -5.89
CA LEU A 33 16.42 18.70 -6.34
C LEU A 33 16.58 17.95 -7.67
N LEU A 34 15.69 17.00 -7.94
CA LEU A 34 15.65 16.14 -9.11
C LEU A 34 14.23 16.18 -9.70
N PRO A 35 13.92 17.08 -10.65
CA PRO A 35 12.58 17.29 -11.18
C PRO A 35 12.13 16.18 -12.16
N ALA A 36 12.41 14.92 -11.84
CA ALA A 36 12.05 13.72 -12.59
C ALA A 36 11.36 12.70 -11.64
N PRO A 37 10.09 12.92 -11.27
CA PRO A 37 9.37 12.10 -10.29
C PRO A 37 9.23 10.62 -10.69
N MET A 38 9.09 10.30 -11.98
CA MET A 38 9.00 8.90 -12.43
C MET A 38 10.35 8.21 -12.25
N PHE A 39 11.46 8.90 -12.53
CA PHE A 39 12.80 8.40 -12.24
C PHE A 39 13.06 8.20 -10.74
N VAL A 40 12.62 9.12 -9.86
CA VAL A 40 12.74 8.94 -8.40
C VAL A 40 12.03 7.65 -7.98
N LEU A 41 10.80 7.43 -8.46
CA LEU A 41 10.04 6.22 -8.15
C LEU A 41 10.71 4.96 -8.72
N LEU A 42 11.22 5.02 -9.96
CA LEU A 42 12.01 3.95 -10.57
C LEU A 42 13.22 3.58 -9.72
N ALA A 43 13.98 4.57 -9.25
CA ALA A 43 15.14 4.36 -8.40
C ALA A 43 14.76 3.69 -7.07
N GLN A 44 13.65 4.13 -6.44
CA GLN A 44 13.16 3.56 -5.18
C GLN A 44 12.74 2.09 -5.33
N VAL A 45 11.97 1.74 -6.35
CA VAL A 45 11.54 0.34 -6.57
C VAL A 45 12.71 -0.53 -7.02
N THR A 46 13.60 -0.01 -7.87
CA THR A 46 14.79 -0.74 -8.32
C THR A 46 15.74 -1.00 -7.15
N CYS A 47 15.97 0.00 -6.30
CA CYS A 47 16.75 -0.16 -5.07
C CYS A 47 16.12 -1.20 -4.14
N SER A 48 14.79 -1.20 -4.00
CA SER A 48 14.08 -2.22 -3.20
C SER A 48 14.30 -3.62 -3.74
N TRP A 49 14.20 -3.82 -5.05
CA TRP A 49 14.47 -5.11 -5.69
C TRP A 49 15.94 -5.55 -5.53
N VAL A 50 16.90 -4.66 -5.79
CA VAL A 50 18.33 -4.94 -5.66
C VAL A 50 18.70 -5.24 -4.21
N ALA A 51 18.23 -4.45 -3.25
CA ALA A 51 18.50 -4.65 -1.84
C ALA A 51 18.02 -6.02 -1.36
N VAL A 52 16.81 -6.43 -1.74
CA VAL A 52 16.29 -7.76 -1.40
C VAL A 52 17.09 -8.86 -2.08
N LYS A 53 17.47 -8.69 -3.35
CA LYS A 53 18.32 -9.66 -4.07
C LYS A 53 19.67 -9.83 -3.39
N VAL A 54 20.35 -8.73 -3.06
CA VAL A 54 21.68 -8.76 -2.44
C VAL A 54 21.62 -9.35 -1.04
N CYS A 55 20.66 -8.93 -0.21
CA CYS A 55 20.50 -9.49 1.14
C CYS A 55 20.11 -10.98 1.10
N GLY A 56 19.34 -11.41 0.09
CA GLY A 56 19.02 -12.82 -0.12
C GLY A 56 20.25 -13.64 -0.53
N LEU A 57 21.09 -13.12 -1.43
CA LEU A 57 22.35 -13.76 -1.82
C LEU A 57 23.36 -13.85 -0.67
N LEU A 58 23.35 -12.88 0.26
CA LEU A 58 24.16 -12.88 1.46
C LEU A 58 23.60 -13.78 2.57
N GLY A 59 22.42 -14.38 2.37
CA GLY A 59 21.76 -15.25 3.35
C GLY A 59 21.19 -14.51 4.57
N PHE A 60 21.08 -13.18 4.53
CA PHE A 60 20.50 -12.41 5.63
C PHE A 60 18.97 -12.49 5.69
N ILE A 61 18.33 -12.83 4.58
CA ILE A 61 16.88 -12.91 4.45
C ILE A 61 16.48 -14.09 3.56
N GLU A 62 15.36 -14.71 3.88
CA GLU A 62 14.75 -15.72 3.00
C GLU A 62 14.03 -15.03 1.84
N VAL A 63 14.48 -15.30 0.62
CA VAL A 63 13.86 -14.80 -0.61
C VAL A 63 13.53 -15.99 -1.49
N ASP A 64 12.31 -16.01 -2.03
CA ASP A 64 11.90 -17.00 -3.01
C ASP A 64 12.78 -16.95 -4.26
N GLU A 65 13.06 -18.12 -4.83
CA GLU A 65 13.69 -18.19 -6.15
C GLU A 65 12.78 -17.54 -7.21
N LEU A 66 13.41 -17.07 -8.30
CA LEU A 66 12.70 -16.40 -9.37
C LEU A 66 11.90 -17.41 -10.21
N GLU A 67 10.74 -17.81 -9.68
CA GLU A 67 9.80 -18.71 -10.35
C GLU A 67 8.80 -17.91 -11.21
N TRP A 68 8.63 -18.32 -12.47
CA TRP A 68 7.70 -17.65 -13.39
C TRP A 68 6.24 -17.66 -12.89
N ALA A 69 5.83 -18.72 -12.20
CA ALA A 69 4.48 -18.84 -11.64
C ALA A 69 4.19 -17.74 -10.59
N LYS A 70 5.09 -17.55 -9.63
CA LYS A 70 5.02 -16.48 -8.62
C LYS A 70 5.12 -15.11 -9.26
N LEU A 71 6.05 -14.95 -10.21
CA LEU A 71 6.25 -13.70 -10.93
C LEU A 71 4.97 -13.26 -11.69
N ARG A 72 4.28 -14.18 -12.38
CA ARG A 72 3.02 -13.88 -13.07
C ARG A 72 1.89 -13.51 -12.10
N GLY A 73 1.90 -14.01 -10.87
CA GLY A 73 0.92 -13.66 -9.83
C GLY A 73 0.98 -12.18 -9.42
N PHE A 74 2.15 -11.54 -9.52
CA PHE A 74 2.36 -10.15 -9.07
C PHE A 74 2.40 -9.11 -10.20
N VAL A 75 2.25 -9.52 -11.48
CA VAL A 75 2.29 -8.58 -12.61
C VAL A 75 1.14 -7.57 -12.55
N PHE A 76 -0.07 -8.04 -12.30
CA PHE A 76 -1.27 -7.19 -12.21
C PHE A 76 -1.26 -6.31 -10.97
N VAL A 77 -0.62 -6.74 -9.88
CA VAL A 77 -0.37 -5.89 -8.71
C VAL A 77 0.42 -4.66 -9.11
N SER A 78 1.48 -4.85 -9.90
CA SER A 78 2.35 -3.75 -10.30
C SER A 78 1.68 -2.82 -11.33
N ILE A 79 0.90 -3.38 -12.26
CA ILE A 79 0.10 -2.60 -13.20
C ILE A 79 -0.95 -1.76 -12.48
N ALA A 80 -1.71 -2.36 -11.55
CA ALA A 80 -2.72 -1.65 -10.76
C ALA A 80 -2.10 -0.54 -9.91
N PHE A 81 -0.97 -0.82 -9.27
CA PHE A 81 -0.22 0.16 -8.48
C PHE A 81 0.16 1.39 -9.32
N LEU A 82 0.79 1.18 -10.48
CA LEU A 82 1.21 2.27 -11.36
C LEU A 82 0.03 3.01 -11.99
N ALA A 83 -1.02 2.30 -12.38
CA ALA A 83 -2.25 2.92 -12.87
C ALA A 83 -2.89 3.80 -11.78
N SER A 84 -2.85 3.37 -10.52
CA SER A 84 -3.37 4.15 -9.40
C SER A 84 -2.57 5.42 -9.16
N ILE A 85 -1.24 5.38 -9.33
CA ILE A 85 -0.35 6.55 -9.23
C ILE A 85 -0.65 7.52 -10.37
N PHE A 86 -0.70 7.02 -11.61
CA PHE A 86 -0.99 7.86 -12.78
C PHE A 86 -2.36 8.54 -12.67
N ALA A 87 -3.39 7.77 -12.34
CA ALA A 87 -4.73 8.31 -12.14
C ALA A 87 -4.74 9.34 -10.99
N ASN A 88 -3.96 9.12 -9.92
CA ASN A 88 -3.85 10.08 -8.82
C ASN A 88 -3.23 11.41 -9.28
N ILE A 89 -2.14 11.35 -10.04
CA ILE A 89 -1.49 12.54 -10.60
C ILE A 89 -2.48 13.30 -11.48
N LYS A 90 -3.20 12.60 -12.36
CA LYS A 90 -4.24 13.21 -13.21
C LYS A 90 -5.36 13.83 -12.38
N THR A 91 -5.83 13.17 -11.32
CA THR A 91 -6.81 13.76 -10.41
C THR A 91 -6.30 15.07 -9.82
N LEU A 92 -5.06 15.12 -9.32
CA LEU A 92 -4.50 16.33 -8.72
C LEU A 92 -4.23 17.46 -9.74
N GLN A 93 -4.10 17.14 -11.04
CA GLN A 93 -3.98 18.14 -12.11
C GLN A 93 -5.32 18.82 -12.44
N TYR A 94 -6.44 18.13 -12.26
CA TYR A 94 -7.76 18.62 -12.70
C TYR A 94 -8.74 18.90 -11.56
N ALA A 95 -8.46 18.41 -10.35
CA ALA A 95 -9.29 18.56 -9.16
C ALA A 95 -8.46 19.06 -7.97
N ASN A 96 -9.12 19.78 -7.07
CA ASN A 96 -8.52 20.27 -5.85
C ASN A 96 -8.20 19.11 -4.87
N VAL A 97 -7.18 19.31 -4.03
CA VAL A 97 -6.71 18.32 -3.05
C VAL A 97 -7.82 17.97 -2.06
N GLU A 98 -8.62 18.95 -1.66
CA GLU A 98 -9.72 18.83 -0.71
C GLU A 98 -10.82 17.91 -1.26
N THR A 99 -11.26 18.13 -2.51
CA THR A 99 -12.21 17.25 -3.21
C THR A 99 -11.67 15.81 -3.26
N PHE A 100 -10.39 15.65 -3.58
CA PHE A 100 -9.77 14.33 -3.62
C PHE A 100 -9.78 13.61 -2.27
N ILE A 101 -9.59 14.33 -1.16
CA ILE A 101 -9.65 13.76 0.21
C ILE A 101 -11.03 13.17 0.51
N VAL A 102 -12.13 13.79 0.07
CA VAL A 102 -13.51 13.30 0.28
C VAL A 102 -13.77 12.01 -0.48
N PHE A 103 -13.36 11.94 -1.74
CA PHE A 103 -13.51 10.71 -2.51
C PHE A 103 -12.63 9.60 -1.96
N ARG A 104 -11.45 9.95 -1.46
CA ARG A 104 -10.56 8.98 -0.85
C ARG A 104 -11.09 8.45 0.48
N SER A 105 -11.64 9.30 1.35
CA SER A 105 -12.17 8.89 2.65
C SER A 105 -13.36 7.94 2.55
N SER A 106 -14.10 7.97 1.42
CA SER A 106 -15.22 7.07 1.15
C SER A 106 -14.81 5.72 0.55
N THR A 107 -13.56 5.57 0.07
CA THR A 107 -13.06 4.28 -0.47
C THR A 107 -13.21 3.08 0.48
N PRO A 108 -13.05 3.19 1.82
CA PRO A 108 -13.26 2.06 2.71
C PRO A 108 -14.71 1.55 2.75
N ILE A 109 -15.70 2.36 2.36
CA ILE A 109 -17.10 1.90 2.24
C ILE A 109 -17.19 0.84 1.16
N VAL A 110 -16.67 1.16 -0.04
CA VAL A 110 -16.73 0.29 -1.21
C VAL A 110 -15.84 -0.93 -1.02
N ILE A 111 -14.62 -0.73 -0.49
CA ILE A 111 -13.70 -1.83 -0.20
C ILE A 111 -14.26 -2.73 0.91
N GLY A 112 -15.00 -2.19 1.89
CA GLY A 112 -15.68 -2.98 2.92
C GLY A 112 -16.76 -3.91 2.35
N VAL A 113 -17.57 -3.42 1.41
CA VAL A 113 -18.55 -4.25 0.71
C VAL A 113 -17.85 -5.29 -0.17
N ALA A 114 -16.78 -4.90 -0.84
CA ALA A 114 -16.00 -5.81 -1.68
C ALA A 114 -15.23 -6.87 -0.88
N ASP A 115 -14.74 -6.57 0.32
CA ASP A 115 -14.14 -7.52 1.26
C ASP A 115 -15.15 -8.64 1.60
N TRP A 116 -16.44 -8.28 1.77
CA TRP A 116 -17.52 -9.25 1.98
C TRP A 116 -17.85 -10.07 0.72
N LEU A 117 -17.80 -9.47 -0.47
CA LEU A 117 -18.14 -10.14 -1.74
C LEU A 117 -17.02 -11.06 -2.26
N PHE A 118 -15.78 -10.60 -2.24
CA PHE A 118 -14.66 -11.24 -2.96
C PHE A 118 -13.61 -11.88 -2.03
N LEU A 119 -13.50 -11.44 -0.78
CA LEU A 119 -12.48 -11.92 0.17
C LEU A 119 -13.08 -12.73 1.33
N ASN A 120 -14.33 -13.19 1.19
CA ASN A 120 -15.04 -14.04 2.16
C ASN A 120 -15.00 -13.52 3.61
N ARG A 121 -15.01 -12.18 3.80
CA ARG A 121 -15.18 -11.59 5.13
C ARG A 121 -16.64 -11.52 5.53
N GLU A 122 -16.87 -11.36 6.82
CA GLU A 122 -18.18 -10.99 7.36
C GLU A 122 -18.45 -9.50 7.15
N LEU A 123 -19.72 -9.12 7.18
CA LEU A 123 -20.08 -7.70 7.14
C LEU A 123 -19.52 -6.97 8.36
N PRO A 124 -19.10 -5.69 8.21
CA PRO A 124 -18.65 -4.91 9.34
C PRO A 124 -19.76 -4.78 10.39
N ASN A 125 -19.39 -4.92 11.66
CA ASN A 125 -20.32 -4.66 12.77
C ASN A 125 -20.85 -3.21 12.72
N LEU A 126 -21.99 -2.95 13.37
CA LEU A 126 -22.62 -1.62 13.34
C LEU A 126 -21.65 -0.49 13.74
N ARG A 127 -20.78 -0.74 14.73
CA ARG A 127 -19.72 0.18 15.13
C ARG A 127 -18.76 0.51 13.99
N SER A 128 -18.31 -0.48 13.25
CA SER A 128 -17.37 -0.31 12.15
C SER A 128 -18.03 0.33 10.93
N ALA A 129 -19.29 -0.03 10.64
CA ALA A 129 -20.09 0.66 9.63
C ALA A 129 -20.25 2.15 9.97
N LEU A 130 -20.67 2.47 11.20
CA LEU A 130 -20.78 3.85 11.69
C LEU A 130 -19.44 4.58 11.64
N SER A 131 -18.34 3.91 11.97
CA SER A 131 -17.00 4.53 11.91
C SER A 131 -16.57 4.90 10.49
N ILE A 132 -16.85 4.05 9.50
CA ILE A 132 -16.53 4.35 8.10
C ILE A 132 -17.46 5.46 7.59
N CYS A 133 -18.75 5.41 7.92
CA CYS A 133 -19.69 6.48 7.56
C CYS A 133 -19.31 7.82 8.20
N ALA A 134 -18.88 7.82 9.46
CA ALA A 134 -18.40 9.02 10.16
C ALA A 134 -17.09 9.54 9.55
N LEU A 135 -16.19 8.67 9.09
CA LEU A 135 -14.97 9.05 8.36
C LEU A 135 -15.32 9.77 7.04
N ALA A 136 -16.24 9.21 6.26
CA ALA A 136 -16.71 9.85 5.03
C ALA A 136 -17.46 11.16 5.30
N GLY A 137 -18.41 11.15 6.24
CA GLY A 137 -19.19 12.32 6.64
C GLY A 137 -18.33 13.48 7.16
N GLY A 138 -17.36 13.19 8.03
CA GLY A 138 -16.43 14.19 8.54
C GLY A 138 -15.61 14.84 7.42
N SER A 139 -15.16 14.07 6.43
CA SER A 139 -14.43 14.65 5.29
C SER A 139 -15.31 15.53 4.39
N ILE A 140 -16.59 15.19 4.20
CA ILE A 140 -17.54 16.03 3.47
C ILE A 140 -17.72 17.36 4.19
N LEU A 141 -17.93 17.31 5.51
CA LEU A 141 -18.09 18.50 6.34
C LEU A 141 -16.83 19.37 6.36
N TYR A 142 -15.64 18.76 6.35
CA TYR A 142 -14.37 19.46 6.16
C TYR A 142 -14.36 20.28 4.86
N VAL A 143 -14.69 19.68 3.72
CA VAL A 143 -14.66 20.39 2.44
C VAL A 143 -15.71 21.48 2.33
N LEU A 144 -16.91 21.25 2.88
CA LEU A 144 -17.97 22.26 2.90
C LEU A 144 -17.59 23.53 3.68
N THR A 145 -16.60 23.45 4.56
CA THR A 145 -16.22 24.54 5.47
C THR A 145 -14.88 25.17 5.13
N ASP A 146 -14.04 24.48 4.36
CA ASP A 146 -12.67 24.91 4.06
C ASP A 146 -12.41 25.24 2.58
N ALA A 147 -13.27 24.88 1.63
CA ALA A 147 -12.99 25.12 0.21
C ALA A 147 -14.20 25.28 -0.72
N ALA A 148 -14.03 26.11 -1.75
CA ALA A 148 -14.90 26.11 -2.93
C ALA A 148 -14.74 24.76 -3.66
N PHE A 149 -15.79 23.94 -3.62
CA PHE A 149 -15.83 22.67 -4.30
C PHE A 149 -15.73 22.89 -5.82
N VAL A 150 -14.59 22.54 -6.43
CA VAL A 150 -14.38 22.71 -7.87
C VAL A 150 -14.84 21.45 -8.60
N VAL A 151 -15.86 21.60 -9.44
CA VAL A 151 -16.52 20.52 -10.20
C VAL A 151 -15.71 20.07 -11.44
N ARG A 152 -14.42 20.42 -11.53
CA ARG A 152 -13.55 19.96 -12.62
C ARG A 152 -12.82 18.69 -12.17
N GLY A 153 -12.69 17.73 -13.08
CA GLY A 153 -11.93 16.51 -12.83
C GLY A 153 -12.68 15.35 -12.17
N TYR A 154 -14.01 15.41 -11.98
CA TYR A 154 -14.81 14.28 -11.48
C TYR A 154 -14.57 12.99 -12.25
N VAL A 155 -14.42 13.06 -13.57
CA VAL A 155 -14.12 11.88 -14.40
C VAL A 155 -12.82 11.22 -13.92
N TRP A 156 -11.75 12.01 -13.74
CA TRP A 156 -10.47 11.50 -13.25
C TRP A 156 -10.53 11.03 -11.80
N VAL A 157 -11.33 11.68 -10.96
CA VAL A 157 -11.59 11.22 -9.59
C VAL A 157 -12.29 9.85 -9.60
N CYS A 158 -13.33 9.68 -10.42
CA CYS A 158 -14.05 8.41 -10.56
C CYS A 158 -13.15 7.31 -11.13
N VAL A 159 -12.38 7.62 -12.18
CA VAL A 159 -11.39 6.70 -12.75
C VAL A 159 -10.37 6.28 -11.69
N TRP A 160 -9.81 7.24 -10.97
CA TRP A 160 -8.89 6.94 -9.87
C TRP A 160 -9.57 6.09 -8.79
N PHE A 161 -10.81 6.40 -8.42
CA PHE A 161 -11.54 5.70 -7.36
C PHE A 161 -11.73 4.21 -7.70
N VAL A 162 -12.12 3.91 -8.94
CA VAL A 162 -12.28 2.52 -9.41
C VAL A 162 -10.94 1.79 -9.44
N ILE A 163 -9.91 2.41 -10.03
CA ILE A 163 -8.57 1.82 -10.12
C ILE A 163 -7.99 1.58 -8.73
N PHE A 164 -8.15 2.54 -7.81
CA PHE A 164 -7.64 2.44 -6.45
C PHE A 164 -8.36 1.36 -5.64
N CYS A 165 -9.69 1.24 -5.76
CA CYS A 165 -10.43 0.16 -5.12
C CYS A 165 -9.97 -1.21 -5.65
N PHE A 166 -9.82 -1.34 -6.98
CA PHE A 166 -9.28 -2.56 -7.59
C PHE A 166 -7.87 -2.87 -7.10
N ASP A 167 -6.99 -1.86 -7.05
CA ASP A 167 -5.62 -1.99 -6.53
C ASP A 167 -5.59 -2.54 -5.10
N GLN A 168 -6.36 -1.95 -4.18
CA GLN A 168 -6.37 -2.43 -2.79
C GLN A 168 -6.90 -3.85 -2.65
N LEU A 169 -7.94 -4.21 -3.40
CA LEU A 169 -8.53 -5.54 -3.38
C LEU A 169 -7.61 -6.59 -4.03
N TYR A 170 -7.06 -6.28 -5.20
CA TYR A 170 -6.23 -7.20 -5.95
C TYR A 170 -4.89 -7.46 -5.27
N ILE A 171 -4.26 -6.42 -4.69
CA ILE A 171 -3.05 -6.62 -3.89
C ILE A 171 -3.37 -7.54 -2.70
N LYS A 172 -4.48 -7.32 -2.00
CA LYS A 172 -4.84 -8.18 -0.87
C LYS A 172 -5.09 -9.62 -1.34
N HIS A 173 -5.81 -9.81 -2.43
CA HIS A 173 -6.01 -11.12 -3.05
C HIS A 173 -4.68 -11.80 -3.41
N ALA A 174 -3.75 -11.09 -4.07
CA ALA A 174 -2.45 -11.64 -4.46
C ALA A 174 -1.56 -11.97 -3.24
N VAL A 175 -1.61 -11.14 -2.19
CA VAL A 175 -0.91 -11.37 -0.92
C VAL A 175 -1.40 -12.66 -0.24
N ASP A 176 -2.70 -12.96 -0.33
CA ASP A 176 -3.33 -14.11 0.31
C ASP A 176 -3.29 -15.39 -0.57
N SER A 177 -3.33 -15.26 -1.90
CA SER A 177 -3.41 -16.40 -2.82
C SER A 177 -2.04 -16.92 -3.29
N VAL A 178 -1.05 -16.03 -3.45
CA VAL A 178 0.28 -16.41 -3.92
C VAL A 178 1.14 -16.83 -2.73
N LYS A 179 1.41 -18.14 -2.64
CA LYS A 179 2.31 -18.69 -1.61
C LYS A 179 3.75 -18.25 -1.90
N VAL A 180 4.29 -17.47 -0.97
CA VAL A 180 5.67 -16.99 -0.94
C VAL A 180 6.25 -17.34 0.42
N ARG A 181 7.55 -17.65 0.47
CA ARG A 181 8.22 -18.05 1.72
C ARG A 181 8.26 -16.93 2.75
N SER A 182 8.39 -15.68 2.28
CA SER A 182 8.51 -14.52 3.16
C SER A 182 7.83 -13.27 2.59
N ASN A 183 7.65 -12.27 3.46
CA ASN A 183 7.22 -10.94 3.02
C ASN A 183 8.22 -10.31 2.03
N TRP A 184 9.51 -10.65 2.12
CA TRP A 184 10.55 -10.19 1.20
C TRP A 184 10.34 -10.72 -0.22
N GLY A 185 9.77 -11.93 -0.39
CA GLY A 185 9.37 -12.44 -1.69
C GLY A 185 8.34 -11.51 -2.38
N ARG A 186 7.35 -11.02 -1.64
CA ARG A 186 6.34 -10.07 -2.17
C ARG A 186 6.99 -8.76 -2.62
N VAL A 187 7.90 -8.22 -1.81
CA VAL A 187 8.69 -7.03 -2.13
C VAL A 187 9.54 -7.27 -3.38
N PHE A 188 10.17 -8.42 -3.51
CA PHE A 188 11.03 -8.77 -4.63
C PHE A 188 10.26 -8.83 -5.96
N PHE A 189 9.19 -9.62 -6.04
CA PHE A 189 8.44 -9.81 -7.29
C PHE A 189 7.73 -8.54 -7.76
N THR A 190 7.13 -7.80 -6.83
CA THR A 190 6.36 -6.59 -7.17
C THR A 190 7.27 -5.44 -7.57
N ASN A 191 8.37 -5.21 -6.85
CA ASN A 191 9.31 -4.16 -7.23
C ASN A 191 10.06 -4.46 -8.53
N LEU A 192 10.31 -5.73 -8.87
CA LEU A 192 10.85 -6.11 -10.17
C LEU A 192 9.91 -5.68 -11.30
N TRP A 193 8.63 -6.06 -11.25
CA TRP A 193 7.67 -5.65 -12.27
C TRP A 193 7.44 -4.14 -12.29
N ALA A 194 7.32 -3.51 -11.12
CA ALA A 194 7.20 -2.06 -11.02
C ALA A 194 8.41 -1.36 -11.65
N SER A 195 9.64 -1.85 -11.42
CA SER A 195 10.86 -1.31 -12.04
C SER A 195 10.84 -1.45 -13.56
N ALA A 196 10.39 -2.58 -14.10
CA ALA A 196 10.33 -2.80 -15.54
C ALA A 196 9.34 -1.84 -16.22
N PHE A 197 8.13 -1.69 -15.66
CA PHE A 197 7.13 -0.76 -16.19
C PHE A 197 7.52 0.72 -16.01
N LEU A 198 8.14 1.06 -14.88
CA LEU A 198 8.63 2.41 -14.64
C LEU A 198 9.82 2.75 -15.53
N ALA A 199 10.71 1.81 -15.85
CA ALA A 199 11.81 2.06 -16.77
C ALA A 199 11.29 2.48 -18.15
N VAL A 200 10.30 1.75 -18.67
CA VAL A 200 9.63 2.12 -19.94
C VAL A 200 8.96 3.48 -19.83
N SER A 201 8.27 3.75 -18.71
CA SER A 201 7.57 5.03 -18.51
C SER A 201 8.53 6.21 -18.42
N THR A 202 9.60 6.10 -17.64
CA THR A 202 10.64 7.13 -17.49
C THR A 202 11.34 7.44 -18.81
N LEU A 203 11.70 6.41 -19.58
CA LEU A 203 12.30 6.60 -20.91
C LEU A 203 11.36 7.31 -21.88
N ALA A 204 10.04 7.10 -21.74
CA ALA A 204 9.04 7.76 -22.58
C ALA A 204 8.74 9.21 -22.17
N THR A 205 8.80 9.55 -20.87
CA THR A 205 8.30 10.84 -20.36
C THR A 205 9.36 11.81 -19.88
N GLU A 206 10.50 11.33 -19.38
CA GLU A 206 11.52 12.17 -18.72
C GLU A 206 12.94 12.09 -19.34
N PRO A 207 13.18 11.64 -20.59
CA PRO A 207 14.55 11.43 -21.07
C PRO A 207 15.37 12.72 -21.16
N GLN A 208 14.75 13.84 -21.56
CA GLN A 208 15.43 15.14 -21.65
C GLN A 208 15.69 15.73 -20.27
N LEU A 209 14.72 15.62 -19.35
CA LEU A 209 14.88 16.06 -17.97
C LEU A 209 16.09 15.39 -17.31
N LEU A 210 16.33 14.10 -17.59
CA LEU A 210 17.46 13.38 -17.01
C LEU A 210 18.83 13.84 -17.51
N LEU A 211 18.91 14.36 -18.74
CA LEU A 211 20.16 14.88 -19.30
C LEU A 211 20.52 16.26 -18.74
N ASP A 212 19.51 17.03 -18.35
CA ASP A 212 19.66 18.39 -17.85
C ASP A 212 19.85 18.45 -16.31
N ILE A 213 19.82 17.30 -15.62
CA ILE A 213 20.00 17.23 -14.17
C ILE A 213 21.46 17.46 -13.79
N ASP A 214 21.66 18.36 -12.82
CA ASP A 214 22.91 18.46 -12.09
C ASP A 214 22.99 17.36 -11.01
N TRP A 215 23.87 16.39 -11.24
CA TRP A 215 24.15 15.27 -10.35
C TRP A 215 25.07 15.68 -9.19
N SER A 216 24.68 16.74 -8.49
CA SER A 216 25.37 17.24 -7.31
C SER A 216 25.22 16.28 -6.11
N MET A 217 26.14 16.37 -5.15
CA MET A 217 26.09 15.53 -3.93
C MET A 217 24.76 15.64 -3.16
N PRO A 218 24.13 16.82 -2.99
CA PRO A 218 22.80 16.92 -2.38
C PRO A 218 21.72 16.14 -3.13
N THR A 219 21.71 16.20 -4.47
CA THR A 219 20.75 15.47 -5.32
C THR A 219 20.90 13.96 -5.14
N VAL A 220 22.14 13.47 -5.22
CA VAL A 220 22.45 12.04 -5.05
C VAL A 220 22.10 11.57 -3.64
N LEU A 221 22.43 12.35 -2.61
CA LEU A 221 22.12 12.00 -1.22
C LEU A 221 20.61 11.97 -0.96
N ALA A 222 19.87 12.97 -1.45
CA ALA A 222 18.42 13.01 -1.32
C ALA A 222 17.77 11.78 -2.00
N LEU A 223 18.23 11.43 -3.21
CA LEU A 223 17.78 10.25 -3.91
C LEU A 223 18.10 8.97 -3.12
N ALA A 224 19.33 8.82 -2.63
CA ALA A 224 19.78 7.65 -1.87
C ALA A 224 18.98 7.46 -0.58
N VAL A 225 18.77 8.52 0.21
CA VAL A 225 17.96 8.49 1.43
C VAL A 225 16.51 8.13 1.11
N SER A 226 15.96 8.69 0.03
CA SER A 226 14.61 8.33 -0.43
C SER A 226 14.50 6.86 -0.83
N CYS A 227 15.56 6.28 -1.42
CA CYS A 227 15.60 4.87 -1.79
C CYS A 227 15.62 3.95 -0.56
N VAL A 228 16.42 4.27 0.46
CA VAL A 228 16.46 3.51 1.73
C VAL A 228 15.07 3.49 2.39
N VAL A 229 14.43 4.65 2.49
CA VAL A 229 13.07 4.73 3.04
C VAL A 229 12.05 4.06 2.09
N GLY A 230 12.28 4.08 0.79
CA GLY A 230 11.50 3.35 -0.21
C GLY A 230 11.52 1.83 0.02
N VAL A 231 12.69 1.25 0.34
CA VAL A 231 12.81 -0.17 0.68
C VAL A 231 12.00 -0.49 1.93
N ALA A 232 12.17 0.31 3.00
CA ALA A 232 11.43 0.13 4.24
C ALA A 232 9.92 0.28 4.02
N MET A 233 9.50 1.29 3.25
CA MET A 233 8.10 1.52 2.90
C MET A 233 7.51 0.33 2.15
N SER A 234 8.21 -0.21 1.17
CA SER A 234 7.76 -1.38 0.40
C SER A 234 7.57 -2.60 1.32
N TYR A 235 8.56 -2.88 2.19
CA TYR A 235 8.46 -3.96 3.16
C TYR A 235 7.27 -3.81 4.10
N PHE A 236 7.14 -2.67 4.79
CA PHE A 236 6.07 -2.44 5.74
C PHE A 236 4.70 -2.36 5.08
N ALA A 237 4.60 -1.90 3.83
CA ALA A 237 3.35 -1.89 3.10
C ALA A 237 2.82 -3.31 2.84
N PHE A 238 3.68 -4.25 2.42
CA PHE A 238 3.28 -5.65 2.26
C PHE A 238 3.06 -6.35 3.59
N LEU A 239 3.88 -6.06 4.61
CA LEU A 239 3.72 -6.63 5.94
C LEU A 239 2.37 -6.21 6.55
N CYS A 240 2.01 -4.94 6.39
CA CYS A 240 0.72 -4.41 6.86
C CYS A 240 -0.43 -5.06 6.09
N ARG A 241 -0.37 -5.15 4.76
CA ARG A 241 -1.42 -5.83 3.94
C ARG A 241 -1.57 -7.32 4.25
N ALA A 242 -0.50 -7.98 4.66
CA ALA A 242 -0.56 -9.36 5.12
C ALA A 242 -1.31 -9.45 6.46
N ALA A 243 -1.01 -8.54 7.38
CA ALA A 243 -1.55 -8.54 8.74
C ALA A 243 -3.01 -8.06 8.85
N VAL A 244 -3.50 -7.24 7.91
CA VAL A 244 -4.82 -6.60 7.99
C VAL A 244 -5.67 -6.81 6.75
N SER A 245 -6.98 -6.51 6.83
CA SER A 245 -7.89 -6.58 5.68
C SER A 245 -7.63 -5.45 4.66
N ALA A 246 -8.10 -5.59 3.42
CA ALA A 246 -7.99 -4.51 2.43
C ALA A 246 -8.68 -3.23 2.93
N THR A 247 -9.85 -3.36 3.58
CA THR A 247 -10.55 -2.23 4.20
C THR A 247 -9.72 -1.60 5.31
N SER A 248 -9.16 -2.40 6.21
CA SER A 248 -8.35 -1.91 7.33
C SER A 248 -7.10 -1.19 6.86
N PHE A 249 -6.41 -1.76 5.87
CA PHE A 249 -5.25 -1.13 5.24
C PHE A 249 -5.62 0.23 4.62
N THR A 250 -6.78 0.31 3.98
CA THR A 250 -7.29 1.56 3.39
C THR A 250 -7.62 2.60 4.47
N VAL A 251 -8.28 2.20 5.56
CA VAL A 251 -8.54 3.08 6.72
C VAL A 251 -7.24 3.61 7.30
N ILE A 252 -6.24 2.75 7.54
CA ILE A 252 -4.90 3.14 8.03
C ILE A 252 -4.28 4.16 7.07
N GLY A 253 -4.30 3.88 5.75
CA GLY A 253 -3.77 4.80 4.75
C GLY A 253 -4.48 6.17 4.73
N ASN A 254 -5.79 6.21 5.01
CA ASN A 254 -6.52 7.46 5.12
C ASN A 254 -6.14 8.25 6.38
N VAL A 255 -5.96 7.56 7.51
CA VAL A 255 -5.44 8.16 8.76
C VAL A 255 -4.06 8.78 8.52
N CYS A 256 -3.12 8.05 7.92
CA CYS A 256 -1.78 8.55 7.61
C CYS A 256 -1.83 9.84 6.77
N LYS A 257 -2.73 9.90 5.78
CA LYS A 257 -2.91 11.11 4.96
C LYS A 257 -3.49 12.28 5.74
N ILE A 258 -4.52 12.05 6.56
CA ILE A 258 -5.11 13.11 7.39
C ILE A 258 -4.06 13.67 8.37
N ILE A 259 -3.26 12.81 9.00
CA ILE A 259 -2.13 13.23 9.86
C ILE A 259 -1.13 14.06 9.06
N THR A 260 -0.78 13.64 7.85
CA THR A 260 0.13 14.40 6.98
C THR A 260 -0.44 15.79 6.66
N VAL A 261 -1.75 15.89 6.38
CA VAL A 261 -2.41 17.18 6.13
C VAL A 261 -2.35 18.07 7.37
N LEU A 262 -2.63 17.54 8.56
CA LEU A 262 -2.53 18.28 9.81
C LEU A 262 -1.10 18.78 10.09
N ILE A 263 -0.08 17.94 9.85
CA ILE A 263 1.33 18.34 9.95
C ILE A 263 1.64 19.45 8.94
N ASN A 264 1.14 19.33 7.70
CA ASN A 264 1.38 20.35 6.67
C ASN A 264 0.78 21.71 7.05
N ILE A 265 -0.47 21.73 7.54
CA ILE A 265 -1.13 22.94 8.04
C ILE A 265 -0.40 23.51 9.28
N SER A 266 0.14 22.65 10.14
CA SER A 266 0.86 23.09 11.34
C SER A 266 2.22 23.73 11.03
N ILE A 267 2.86 23.34 9.91
CA ILE A 267 4.17 23.84 9.48
C ILE A 267 4.03 25.05 8.55
N TRP A 268 3.01 25.07 7.69
CA TRP A 268 2.79 26.12 6.70
C TRP A 268 1.53 26.91 7.05
N ASP A 269 1.68 28.23 7.23
CA ASP A 269 0.67 29.20 7.69
C ASP A 269 -0.56 29.42 6.76
N LYS A 270 -0.97 28.41 5.99
CA LYS A 270 -2.27 28.42 5.30
C LYS A 270 -3.35 28.02 6.30
N HIS A 271 -4.08 29.03 6.77
CA HIS A 271 -5.18 28.91 7.73
C HIS A 271 -6.30 28.01 7.17
N ALA A 272 -6.22 26.70 7.40
CA ALA A 272 -7.41 25.87 7.43
C ALA A 272 -8.33 26.42 8.54
N SER A 273 -9.61 26.55 8.25
CA SER A 273 -10.60 27.03 9.20
C SER A 273 -10.54 26.16 10.48
N PRO A 274 -10.62 26.75 11.69
CA PRO A 274 -10.64 25.99 12.94
C PRO A 274 -11.70 24.89 12.96
N LEU A 275 -12.80 25.13 12.24
CA LEU A 275 -13.91 24.22 12.07
C LEU A 275 -13.56 23.05 11.12
N GLY A 276 -12.81 23.30 10.04
CA GLY A 276 -12.24 22.25 9.19
C GLY A 276 -11.29 21.32 9.95
N ILE A 277 -10.42 21.89 10.80
CA ILE A 277 -9.52 21.11 11.67
C ILE A 277 -10.33 20.20 12.61
N CYS A 278 -11.43 20.70 13.18
CA CYS A 278 -12.32 19.89 14.02
C CYS A 278 -12.86 18.67 13.27
N PHE A 279 -13.31 18.83 12.02
CA PHE A 279 -13.79 17.70 11.22
C PHE A 279 -12.69 16.70 10.84
N LEU A 280 -11.45 17.15 10.62
CA LEU A 280 -10.31 16.25 10.44
C LEU A 280 -10.04 15.43 11.72
N LEU A 281 -10.15 16.03 12.91
CA LEU A 281 -10.02 15.31 14.18
C LEU A 281 -11.15 14.28 14.37
N VAL A 282 -12.39 14.63 14.00
CA VAL A 282 -13.51 13.67 14.00
C VAL A 282 -13.23 12.49 13.07
N CYS A 283 -12.66 12.73 11.89
CA CYS A 283 -12.24 11.66 10.97
C CYS A 283 -11.22 10.72 11.62
N LEU A 284 -10.23 11.25 12.34
CA LEU A 284 -9.23 10.45 13.05
C LEU A 284 -9.86 9.63 14.20
N LEU A 285 -10.78 10.22 14.96
CA LEU A 285 -11.50 9.52 16.03
C LEU A 285 -12.38 8.39 15.46
N ALA A 286 -13.09 8.65 14.36
CA ALA A 286 -13.89 7.66 13.66
C ALA A 286 -13.03 6.50 13.18
N ALA A 287 -11.91 6.76 12.49
CA ALA A 287 -10.97 5.72 12.08
C ALA A 287 -10.34 4.99 13.28
N GLY A 288 -10.12 5.67 14.41
CA GLY A 288 -9.65 5.07 15.65
C GLY A 288 -10.64 4.08 16.26
N ALA A 289 -11.94 4.32 16.06
CA ALA A 289 -13.04 3.48 16.51
C ALA A 289 -13.35 2.30 15.56
N TYR A 290 -12.83 2.32 14.34
CA TYR A 290 -12.95 1.22 13.37
C TYR A 290 -12.33 -0.07 13.90
N GLN A 291 -13.02 -1.18 13.67
CA GLN A 291 -12.55 -2.52 13.99
C GLN A 291 -12.61 -3.38 12.73
N GLN A 292 -11.56 -4.15 12.48
CA GLN A 292 -11.49 -5.02 11.32
C GLN A 292 -12.61 -6.08 11.37
N ALA A 293 -13.31 -6.28 10.25
CA ALA A 293 -14.31 -7.34 10.11
C ALA A 293 -13.64 -8.73 10.08
N PRO A 294 -14.14 -9.73 10.83
CA PRO A 294 -13.55 -11.07 10.84
C PRO A 294 -13.77 -11.81 9.50
N LEU A 295 -12.99 -12.86 9.28
CA LEU A 295 -13.28 -13.85 8.22
C LEU A 295 -14.53 -14.65 8.59
N ARG A 296 -15.25 -15.12 7.57
CA ARG A 296 -16.38 -16.06 7.74
C ARG A 296 -15.90 -17.32 8.47
N ASP A 297 -16.79 -17.93 9.24
CA ASP A 297 -16.48 -19.04 10.15
C ASP A 297 -15.69 -20.19 9.50
N SER A 298 -15.99 -20.55 8.24
CA SER A 298 -15.28 -21.60 7.49
C SER A 298 -13.82 -21.26 7.16
N ASP A 299 -13.53 -20.02 6.77
CA ASP A 299 -12.17 -19.57 6.46
C ASP A 299 -11.40 -19.23 7.75
N ARG A 300 -12.12 -18.80 8.80
CA ARG A 300 -11.54 -18.54 10.12
C ARG A 300 -11.02 -19.82 10.79
N SER A 301 -11.71 -20.95 10.62
CA SER A 301 -11.25 -22.24 11.16
C SER A 301 -10.03 -22.76 10.40
N LEU A 302 -10.01 -22.63 9.07
CA LEU A 302 -8.85 -22.95 8.23
C LEU A 302 -7.63 -22.10 8.60
N GLN A 303 -7.80 -20.79 8.74
CA GLN A 303 -6.68 -19.92 9.11
C GLN A 303 -6.12 -20.24 10.50
N LYS A 304 -6.98 -20.56 11.48
CA LYS A 304 -6.52 -21.01 12.81
C LYS A 304 -5.76 -22.34 12.75
N ALA A 305 -6.14 -23.25 11.87
CA ALA A 305 -5.45 -24.52 11.67
C ALA A 305 -4.07 -24.30 11.03
N ASP A 306 -3.98 -23.44 10.02
CA ASP A 306 -2.71 -23.06 9.38
C ASP A 306 -1.78 -22.32 10.37
N ASP A 307 -2.31 -21.37 11.14
CA ASP A 307 -1.54 -20.67 12.18
C ASP A 307 -1.01 -21.65 13.23
N ALA A 308 -1.83 -22.61 13.68
CA ALA A 308 -1.40 -23.65 14.62
C ALA A 308 -0.35 -24.59 14.04
N ALA A 309 -0.47 -24.96 12.75
CA ALA A 309 0.50 -25.78 12.05
C ALA A 309 1.84 -25.04 11.85
N SER A 310 1.81 -23.73 11.64
CA SER A 310 3.02 -22.90 11.51
C SER A 310 3.80 -22.79 12.82
N LEU A 311 3.12 -22.78 13.97
CA LEU A 311 3.75 -22.77 15.30
C LEU A 311 4.36 -24.14 15.68
N LEU A 312 3.93 -25.21 15.01
CA LEU A 312 4.42 -26.58 15.25
C LEU A 312 5.60 -26.97 14.35
N LYS A 313 5.89 -26.19 13.28
CA LYS A 313 7.10 -26.36 12.48
C LYS A 313 8.26 -25.66 13.19
N PRO A 314 9.28 -26.37 13.69
CA PRO A 314 10.49 -25.71 14.18
C PRO A 314 11.18 -24.99 13.01
N GLU A 315 11.62 -23.75 13.23
CA GLU A 315 12.48 -22.99 12.32
C GLU A 315 13.78 -23.77 12.10
N GLY A 316 13.83 -24.68 11.13
CA GLY A 316 15.04 -25.48 10.89
C GLY A 316 14.95 -26.69 9.98
N GLU A 317 13.77 -27.18 9.60
CA GLU A 317 13.69 -28.28 8.62
C GLU A 317 13.57 -27.74 7.19
N SER A 318 14.74 -27.60 6.55
CA SER A 318 14.89 -27.64 5.10
C SER A 318 14.06 -28.78 4.54
N ASP A 319 13.16 -28.49 3.59
CA ASP A 319 12.38 -29.49 2.85
C ASP A 319 13.33 -30.56 2.29
N LEU A 320 13.48 -31.67 3.01
CA LEU A 320 14.03 -32.90 2.49
C LEU A 320 12.97 -33.42 1.53
N SER A 321 13.31 -33.38 0.24
CA SER A 321 12.62 -34.04 -0.86
C SER A 321 11.99 -35.38 -0.43
N GLU A 322 10.66 -35.46 -0.43
CA GLU A 322 9.98 -36.75 -0.43
C GLU A 322 10.28 -37.45 -1.77
N PRO A 323 10.72 -38.73 -1.76
CA PRO A 323 10.93 -39.47 -3.00
C PRO A 323 9.57 -39.88 -3.56
N GLU A 324 9.39 -39.69 -4.87
CA GLU A 324 8.27 -40.23 -5.64
C GLU A 324 8.13 -41.74 -5.40
N SER A 325 7.07 -42.15 -4.71
CA SER A 325 6.67 -43.56 -4.63
C SER A 325 5.94 -43.96 -5.92
N GLY A 326 6.72 -44.25 -6.96
CA GLY A 326 6.22 -44.96 -8.14
C GLY A 326 5.86 -46.40 -7.77
N THR A 327 4.56 -46.73 -7.77
CA THR A 327 4.12 -48.14 -7.83
C THR A 327 3.01 -48.31 -8.85
N LYS A 328 3.43 -48.91 -9.98
CA LYS A 328 2.76 -49.91 -10.84
C LYS A 328 1.28 -49.74 -11.20
N ASN A 329 1.02 -49.80 -12.51
CA ASN A 329 0.05 -50.76 -13.03
C ASN A 329 0.60 -51.44 -14.29
N GLN A 330 0.92 -52.72 -14.14
CA GLN A 330 0.94 -53.70 -15.21
C GLN A 330 -0.52 -54.05 -15.54
N GLN A 331 -0.92 -53.90 -16.80
CA GLN A 331 -1.92 -54.74 -17.48
C GLN A 331 -2.04 -54.25 -18.93
N GLY A 332 -1.74 -55.14 -19.88
CA GLY A 332 -1.82 -54.90 -21.33
C GLY A 332 -0.55 -55.29 -22.05
#